data_AF-A0A2T1EIB4-F1
#
_entry.id   AF-A0A2T1EIB4-F1
#
_cell.length_a   1.000
_cell.length_b   1.000
_cell.length_c   1.000
_cell.angle_alpha   90.00
_cell.angle_beta   90.00
_cell.angle_gamma   90.00
#
_symmetry.space_group_name_H-M   'P 1'
#
loop_
_entity.id
_entity.type
_entity.pdbx_description
1 polymer ?
#
loop_
_entity_poly.entity_id
_entity_poly.type
_entity_poly.pdbx_seq_one_letter_code
_entity_poly.pdbx_strand_id
1 'polypeptide(L)'
;MPKLALQVRTNDNLLDLLAKSESLAWVVADDKVQKITHVQIVNFAGTQMIEGVFDRNSSYRVDDEYKRLVVKFLDGHIINCSIQFDGQNPVRYIQGN
;
A
#
# COMPACT_ATOMS: atom_id res chain seq x y z
N MET A 1 1.82 16.56 10.72
CA MET A 1 2.10 16.37 9.27
C MET A 1 0.83 15.84 8.63
N PRO A 2 0.45 16.28 7.41
CA PRO A 2 -0.74 15.76 6.75
C PRO A 2 -0.57 14.26 6.50
N LYS A 3 -1.64 13.50 6.69
CA LYS A 3 -1.66 12.04 6.47
C LYS A 3 -1.47 11.78 4.97
N LEU A 4 -0.39 11.12 4.58
CA LEU A 4 -0.25 10.59 3.22
C LEU A 4 -0.38 9.07 3.26
N ALA A 5 -1.41 8.55 2.60
CA ALA A 5 -1.62 7.13 2.44
C ALA A 5 -1.12 6.67 1.06
N LEU A 6 -0.30 5.63 1.04
CA LEU A 6 0.02 4.88 -0.17
C LEU A 6 -1.13 3.90 -0.43
N GLN A 7 -1.88 4.11 -1.50
CA GLN A 7 -2.94 3.19 -1.89
C GLN A 7 -2.49 2.34 -3.08
N VAL A 8 -2.57 1.03 -2.92
CA VAL A 8 -2.23 0.05 -3.97
C VAL A 8 -3.41 -0.86 -4.27
N ARG A 9 -3.58 -1.25 -5.53
CA ARG A 9 -4.57 -2.26 -5.97
C ARG A 9 -3.86 -3.56 -6.31
N THR A 10 -4.37 -4.66 -5.80
CA THR A 10 -3.78 -5.98 -6.05
C THR A 10 -4.83 -7.06 -6.37
N ASN A 11 -4.39 -8.10 -7.08
CA ASN A 11 -5.12 -9.36 -7.25
C ASN A 11 -4.80 -10.38 -6.14
N ASP A 12 -3.85 -10.08 -5.25
CA ASP A 12 -3.49 -10.97 -4.16
C ASP A 12 -4.61 -11.07 -3.11
N ASN A 13 -4.57 -12.15 -2.36
CA ASN A 13 -5.47 -12.37 -1.24
C ASN A 13 -5.11 -11.43 -0.07
N LEU A 14 -6.05 -10.58 0.35
CA LEU A 14 -5.84 -9.63 1.44
C LEU A 14 -5.54 -10.31 2.79
N LEU A 15 -6.08 -11.49 3.06
CA LEU A 15 -5.81 -12.23 4.31
C LEU A 15 -4.35 -12.69 4.35
N ASP A 16 -3.81 -13.16 3.22
CA ASP A 16 -2.42 -13.59 3.13
C ASP A 16 -1.45 -12.42 3.30
N LEU A 17 -1.76 -11.28 2.67
CA LEU A 17 -0.98 -10.04 2.83
C LEU A 17 -1.04 -9.52 4.27
N LEU A 18 -2.22 -9.55 4.89
CA LEU A 18 -2.42 -9.15 6.28
C LEU A 18 -1.60 -10.02 7.24
N ALA A 19 -1.64 -11.34 7.07
CA ALA A 19 -0.92 -12.31 7.89
C ALA A 19 0.62 -12.11 7.84
N LYS A 20 1.14 -11.64 6.71
CA LYS A 20 2.57 -11.31 6.52
C LYS A 20 2.93 -9.87 6.89
N SER A 21 1.91 -9.05 7.16
CA SER A 21 2.01 -7.60 7.39
C SER A 21 2.79 -6.89 6.28
N GLU A 22 2.62 -7.33 5.03
CA GLU A 22 3.33 -6.80 3.87
C GLU A 22 2.46 -6.82 2.61
N SER A 23 2.67 -5.86 1.72
CA SER A 23 2.22 -5.97 0.33
C SER A 23 3.30 -6.61 -0.54
N LEU A 24 2.99 -6.83 -1.81
CA LEU A 24 4.01 -7.04 -2.84
C LEU A 24 4.90 -5.80 -3.07
N ALA A 25 5.80 -5.88 -4.06
CA ALA A 25 6.71 -4.82 -4.43
C ALA A 25 6.10 -3.85 -5.45
N TRP A 26 6.16 -2.54 -5.16
CA TRP A 26 5.55 -1.48 -5.98
C TRP A 26 6.55 -0.40 -6.40
N VAL A 27 6.33 0.24 -7.56
CA VAL A 27 7.12 1.41 -7.95
C VAL A 27 6.65 2.62 -7.14
N VAL A 28 7.43 3.00 -6.13
CA VAL A 28 7.20 4.15 -5.26
C VAL A 28 8.42 5.06 -5.33
N ALA A 29 8.24 6.37 -5.45
CA ALA A 29 9.37 7.32 -5.50
C ALA A 29 9.96 7.57 -4.10
N ASP A 30 11.28 7.68 -3.99
CA ASP A 30 11.96 7.80 -2.69
C ASP A 30 11.55 9.05 -1.89
N ASP A 31 11.29 10.17 -2.56
CA ASP A 31 10.81 11.39 -1.93
C ASP A 31 9.40 11.22 -1.31
N LYS A 32 8.59 10.31 -1.87
CA LYS A 32 7.27 9.96 -1.35
C LYS A 32 7.38 9.03 -0.17
N VAL A 33 8.30 8.07 -0.17
CA VAL A 33 8.52 7.15 0.96
C VAL A 33 8.77 7.91 2.27
N GLN A 34 9.45 9.06 2.21
CA GLN A 34 9.67 9.92 3.39
C GLN A 34 8.38 10.49 4.00
N LYS A 35 7.33 10.61 3.20
CA LYS A 35 6.09 11.33 3.54
C LYS A 35 4.92 10.39 3.81
N ILE A 36 5.02 9.13 3.37
CA ILE A 36 3.99 8.12 3.60
C ILE A 36 3.90 7.83 5.09
N THR A 37 2.68 7.78 5.60
CA THR A 37 2.38 7.49 7.00
C THR A 37 1.50 6.25 7.13
N HIS A 38 0.70 5.95 6.11
CA HIS A 38 -0.27 4.87 6.11
C HIS A 38 -0.28 4.15 4.77
N VAL A 39 -0.83 2.95 4.77
CA VAL A 39 -1.00 2.13 3.59
C VAL A 39 -2.46 1.70 3.46
N GLN A 40 -2.91 1.59 2.22
CA GLN A 40 -4.22 1.08 1.86
C GLN A 40 -4.03 0.06 0.73
N ILE A 41 -4.23 -1.23 1.01
CA ILE A 41 -4.07 -2.30 0.01
C ILE A 41 -5.46 -2.77 -0.37
N VAL A 42 -5.92 -2.37 -1.55
CA VAL A 42 -7.26 -2.61 -2.04
C VAL A 42 -7.28 -3.86 -2.92
N ASN A 43 -8.26 -4.73 -2.71
CA ASN A 43 -8.48 -5.85 -3.62
C ASN A 43 -8.85 -5.35 -5.02
N PHE A 44 -8.68 -6.20 -6.03
CA PHE A 44 -8.93 -5.80 -7.40
C PHE A 44 -10.38 -5.35 -7.63
N ALA A 45 -11.35 -5.90 -6.90
CA ALA A 45 -12.76 -5.51 -7.00
C ALA A 45 -13.07 -4.12 -6.41
N GLY A 46 -12.18 -3.54 -5.59
CA GLY A 46 -12.43 -2.26 -4.93
C GLY A 46 -13.39 -2.33 -3.73
N THR A 47 -13.70 -3.55 -3.26
CA THR A 47 -14.73 -3.80 -2.25
C THR A 47 -14.17 -3.98 -0.84
N GLN A 48 -12.90 -4.33 -0.73
CA GLN A 48 -12.21 -4.50 0.55
C GLN A 48 -10.80 -3.95 0.46
N MET A 49 -10.29 -3.49 1.59
CA MET A 49 -8.90 -3.06 1.70
C MET A 49 -8.31 -3.36 3.06
N ILE A 50 -6.99 -3.53 3.10
CA ILE A 50 -6.21 -3.44 4.33
C ILE A 50 -5.92 -1.97 4.59
N GLU A 51 -6.21 -1.46 5.79
CA GLU A 51 -5.64 -0.22 6.29
C GLU A 51 -4.58 -0.53 7.35
N GLY A 52 -3.45 0.18 7.30
CA GLY A 52 -2.38 0.05 8.29
C GLY A 52 -1.46 1.26 8.34
N VAL A 53 -0.63 1.31 9.38
CA VAL A 53 0.44 2.31 9.51
C VAL A 53 1.63 1.85 8.68
N PHE A 54 2.21 2.74 7.87
CA PHE A 54 3.37 2.38 7.04
C PHE A 54 4.60 2.12 7.92
N ASP A 55 5.15 0.90 7.88
CA ASP A 55 6.40 0.58 8.56
C ASP A 55 7.57 0.83 7.61
N ARG A 56 8.06 2.06 7.66
CA ARG A 56 9.18 2.47 6.83
C ARG A 56 10.49 1.72 7.17
N ASN A 57 10.69 1.35 8.43
CA ASN A 57 11.95 0.76 8.89
C ASN A 57 12.07 -0.70 8.45
N SER A 58 10.94 -1.39 8.38
CA SER A 58 10.88 -2.78 7.91
C SER A 58 10.67 -2.90 6.40
N SER A 59 10.17 -1.85 5.74
CA SER A 59 10.00 -1.81 4.28
C SER A 59 11.34 -1.79 3.57
N TYR A 60 11.43 -2.49 2.43
CA TYR A 60 12.69 -2.64 1.71
C TYR A 60 12.50 -2.62 0.19
N ARG A 61 13.56 -2.23 -0.52
CA ARG A 61 13.62 -2.24 -1.97
C ARG A 61 14.09 -3.61 -2.44
N VAL A 62 13.39 -4.22 -3.38
CA VAL A 62 13.91 -5.39 -4.09
C VAL A 62 14.97 -4.95 -5.09
N ASP A 63 15.96 -5.81 -5.31
CA ASP A 63 17.01 -5.60 -6.31
C ASP A 63 16.51 -6.01 -7.70
N ASP A 64 15.55 -5.23 -8.20
CA ASP A 64 15.04 -5.33 -9.57
C ASP A 64 15.34 -4.04 -10.36
N GLU A 65 15.14 -4.07 -11.69
CA GLU A 65 15.40 -2.94 -12.59
C GLU A 65 14.69 -1.65 -12.14
N TYR A 66 13.54 -1.77 -11.48
CA TYR A 66 12.69 -0.65 -11.08
C TYR A 66 12.83 -0.28 -9.60
N LYS A 67 13.71 -0.96 -8.85
CA LYS A 67 13.86 -0.86 -7.40
C LYS A 67 12.52 -0.79 -6.69
N ARG A 68 11.65 -1.77 -6.92
CA ARG A 68 10.30 -1.77 -6.33
C ARG A 68 10.37 -1.87 -4.80
N LEU A 69 9.45 -1.21 -4.11
CA LEU A 69 9.34 -1.19 -2.65
C LEU A 69 8.35 -2.25 -2.19
N VAL A 70 8.81 -3.22 -1.40
CA VAL A 70 7.94 -4.05 -0.57
C VAL A 70 7.48 -3.20 0.61
N VAL A 71 6.17 -3.07 0.76
CA VAL A 71 5.55 -2.17 1.75
C VAL A 71 5.15 -3.00 2.97
N LYS A 72 5.85 -2.81 4.07
CA LYS A 72 5.49 -3.36 5.39
C LYS A 72 4.54 -2.40 6.12
N PHE A 73 3.70 -2.94 6.98
CA PHE A 73 2.77 -2.15 7.76
C PHE A 73 2.51 -2.72 9.16
N LEU A 74 2.13 -1.83 10.07
CA LEU A 74 1.71 -2.15 11.44
C LEU A 74 0.21 -1.92 11.58
N ASP A 75 -0.39 -2.57 12.58
CA ASP A 75 -1.81 -2.40 12.95
C ASP A 75 -2.78 -2.59 11.77
N GLY A 76 -2.40 -3.49 10.86
CA GLY A 76 -3.17 -3.83 9.67
C GLY A 76 -4.53 -4.43 10.04
N HIS A 77 -5.58 -4.01 9.36
CA HIS A 77 -6.90 -4.63 9.45
C HIS A 77 -7.67 -4.48 8.14
N ILE A 78 -8.53 -5.45 7.84
CA ILE A 78 -9.37 -5.41 6.64
C ILE A 78 -10.67 -4.69 6.95
N ILE A 79 -11.04 -3.76 6.08
CA ILE A 79 -12.33 -3.08 6.09
C ILE A 79 -13.01 -3.17 4.73
N ASN A 80 -14.33 -3.06 4.74
CA ASN A 80 -15.11 -2.90 3.52
C ASN A 80 -14.92 -1.48 2.98
N CYS A 81 -14.82 -1.36 1.66
CA CYS A 81 -14.68 -0.08 0.97
C CYS A 81 -15.48 -0.07 -0.34
N SER A 82 -15.60 1.10 -0.95
CA SER A 82 -16.17 1.27 -2.29
C SER A 82 -15.23 2.16 -3.10
N ILE A 83 -14.10 1.60 -3.50
CA ILE A 83 -13.03 2.32 -4.19
C ILE A 83 -13.04 1.99 -5.68
N GLN A 84 -13.16 3.02 -6.51
CA GLN A 84 -12.91 2.89 -7.95
C GLN A 84 -11.43 3.19 -8.25
N PHE A 85 -10.83 2.28 -9.01
CA PHE A 85 -9.50 2.45 -9.57
C PHE A 85 -9.64 2.70 -11.07
N ASP A 86 -9.55 3.98 -11.43
CA ASP A 86 -9.56 4.41 -12.83
C ASP A 86 -8.13 4.36 -13.37
N GLY A 87 -7.87 3.42 -14.27
CA GLY A 87 -6.60 3.30 -14.99
C GLY A 87 -5.81 2.04 -14.68
N GLN A 88 -4.66 1.92 -15.35
CA GLN A 88 -3.78 0.75 -15.26
C GLN A 88 -2.77 0.84 -14.11
N ASN A 89 -2.51 2.04 -13.55
CA ASN A 89 -1.53 2.18 -12.50
C ASN A 89 -2.11 1.67 -11.16
N PRO A 90 -1.55 0.59 -10.59
CA PRO A 90 -2.05 0.04 -9.35
C PRO A 90 -1.69 0.91 -8.14
N VAL A 91 -0.84 1.93 -8.27
CA VAL A 91 -0.33 2.75 -7.16
C VAL A 91 -0.84 4.19 -7.25
N ARG A 92 -1.38 4.73 -6.14
CA ARG A 92 -1.71 6.15 -6.00
C ARG A 92 -1.49 6.66 -4.57
N TYR A 93 -1.45 7.97 -4.42
CA TYR A 93 -1.24 8.63 -3.13
C TYR A 93 -2.50 9.40 -2.74
N ILE A 94 -3.03 9.11 -1.55
CA ILE A 94 -4.22 9.77 -1.01
C ILE A 94 -3.78 10.71 0.10
N GLN A 95 -4.05 11.99 -0.07
CA GLN A 95 -3.86 12.98 1.00
C GLN A 95 -5.09 12.94 1.91
N GLY A 96 -4.87 12.65 3.19
CA GLY A 96 -5.85 12.88 4.24
C GLY A 96 -5.73 14.32 4.74
N ASN A 97 -6.88 14.94 4.97
CA ASN A 97 -6.98 16.22 5.68
C ASN A 97 -6.55 16.08 7.15
#